data_AF-T1T7S7-F1
#
_entry.id   AF-T1T7S7-F1
#
_cell.length_a   1.000
_cell.length_b   1.000
_cell.length_c   1.000
_cell.angle_alpha   90.00
_cell.angle_beta   90.00
_cell.angle_gamma   90.00
#
_symmetry.space_group_name_H-M   'P 1'
#
loop_
_entity.id
_entity.type
_entity.pdbx_description
1 polymer ?
#
loop_
_entity_poly.entity_id
_entity_poly.type
_entity_poly.pdbx_seq_one_letter_code
_entity_poly.pdbx_strand_id
1 'polypeptide(L)'
;ILVSGNEIRHFAKALMEKMNITRQDEVEKDGGSSEQEKERDKKDEYIAVFSRSTTRLILNEAELIMALAQEFQMRVVTVSLEEQSFPSIIQVISAASMLVSMHGAQLITSMFLPRGATVVELFPFAVNPEQYTPYKTLTTLPGMDLHYIFWRNSKEENTVTHPGRSWEQGGIAHLEKDEQQRILASTDVPRHLCCRNPEWLFRIYQDTLVDIPSFLEVLKDGMNTKPSLKKTKIASTVHPGRVREAHCQTSVQTPNEAKLSVSWQIPWNLKYLKVREVKYEVWIQ
;
A
#
# COMPACT_ATOMS: atom_id res chain seq x y z
N ILE A 1 -15.75 -3.39 -7.21
CA ILE A 1 -14.79 -2.55 -6.45
C ILE A 1 -15.28 -1.10 -6.55
N LEU A 2 -15.44 -0.39 -5.42
CA LEU A 2 -16.00 0.99 -5.40
C LEU A 2 -14.96 2.08 -5.72
N VAL A 3 -13.66 1.74 -5.70
CA VAL A 3 -12.53 2.65 -5.93
C VAL A 3 -11.45 1.88 -6.68
N SER A 4 -11.07 2.31 -7.89
CA SER A 4 -9.93 1.73 -8.61
C SER A 4 -8.62 2.42 -8.20
N GLY A 5 -7.50 1.85 -8.63
CA GLY A 5 -6.20 2.46 -8.44
C GLY A 5 -6.05 3.81 -9.13
N ASN A 6 -6.81 4.08 -10.20
CA ASN A 6 -6.79 5.38 -10.87
C ASN A 6 -7.34 6.49 -9.96
N GLU A 7 -8.44 6.25 -9.23
CA GLU A 7 -8.96 7.24 -8.29
C GLU A 7 -7.99 7.47 -7.12
N ILE A 8 -7.35 6.41 -6.61
CA ILE A 8 -6.34 6.54 -5.55
C ILE A 8 -5.14 7.35 -6.03
N ARG A 9 -4.65 7.10 -7.25
CA ARG A 9 -3.55 7.88 -7.83
C ARG A 9 -3.94 9.34 -8.06
N HIS A 10 -5.18 9.61 -8.48
CA HIS A 10 -5.67 10.98 -8.62
C HIS A 10 -5.72 11.69 -7.25
N PHE A 11 -6.21 11.01 -6.22
CA PHE A 11 -6.20 11.51 -4.84
C PHE A 11 -4.76 11.80 -4.38
N ALA A 12 -3.83 10.86 -4.59
CA ALA A 12 -2.42 11.03 -4.25
C ALA A 12 -1.79 12.23 -4.98
N LYS A 13 -2.08 12.43 -6.28
CA LYS A 13 -1.64 13.60 -7.06
C LYS A 13 -2.16 14.91 -6.47
N ALA A 14 -3.48 15.01 -6.25
CA ALA A 14 -4.09 16.21 -5.67
C ALA A 14 -3.51 16.54 -4.28
N LEU A 15 -3.22 15.51 -3.49
CA LEU A 15 -2.63 15.67 -2.16
C LEU A 15 -1.15 16.11 -2.23
N MET A 16 -0.37 15.60 -3.19
CA MET A 16 1.01 16.08 -3.46
C MET A 16 1.03 17.54 -3.91
N GLU A 17 0.11 17.95 -4.80
CA GLU A 17 -0.02 19.35 -5.22
C GLU A 17 -0.27 20.28 -4.03
N LYS A 18 -1.13 19.86 -3.08
CA LYS A 18 -1.38 20.61 -1.85
C LYS A 18 -0.18 20.68 -0.91
N MET A 19 0.80 19.78 -1.07
CA MET A 19 2.08 19.79 -0.35
C MET A 19 3.19 20.53 -1.12
N ASN A 20 2.89 21.15 -2.27
CA ASN A 20 3.87 21.75 -3.18
C ASN A 20 4.91 20.75 -3.74
N ILE A 21 4.50 19.48 -3.89
CA ILE A 21 5.33 18.42 -4.47
C ILE A 21 4.93 18.26 -5.94
N THR A 22 5.84 18.63 -6.85
CA THR A 22 5.67 18.45 -8.29
C THR A 22 6.54 17.30 -8.80
N ARG A 23 5.97 16.40 -9.60
CA ARG A 23 6.72 15.36 -10.32
C ARG A 23 7.15 15.88 -11.68
N GLN A 24 8.39 15.59 -12.09
CA GLN A 24 8.87 15.88 -13.44
C GLN A 24 8.36 14.88 -14.51
N ASP A 25 7.56 13.88 -14.10
CA ASP A 25 7.13 12.78 -14.98
C ASP A 25 5.96 13.09 -15.94
N GLU A 26 5.51 14.34 -16.03
CA GLU A 26 4.38 14.73 -16.91
C GLU A 26 4.80 15.41 -18.21
N VAL A 27 6.10 15.47 -18.55
CA VAL A 27 6.49 15.75 -19.93
C VAL A 27 6.44 14.43 -20.68
N GLU A 28 5.39 14.26 -21.49
CA GLU A 28 5.32 13.26 -22.56
C GLU A 28 6.64 13.31 -23.35
N LYS A 29 7.60 12.42 -23.02
CA LYS A 29 8.72 12.12 -23.90
C LYS A 29 8.15 11.33 -25.09
N ASP A 30 7.57 12.08 -26.03
CA ASP A 30 7.15 11.63 -27.36
C ASP A 30 8.34 11.48 -28.32
N GLY A 31 9.57 11.63 -27.79
CA GLY A 31 10.81 11.29 -28.48
C GLY A 31 11.42 10.05 -27.86
N GLY A 32 11.80 9.06 -28.70
CA GLY A 32 12.54 7.89 -28.25
C GLY A 32 13.77 8.30 -27.45
N SER A 33 13.81 7.94 -26.16
CA SER A 33 14.94 8.23 -25.29
C SER A 33 16.17 7.50 -25.77
N SER A 34 17.28 8.24 -25.91
CA SER A 34 18.59 7.68 -26.24
C SER A 34 19.04 6.70 -25.15
N GLU A 35 19.91 5.74 -25.49
CA GLU A 35 20.44 4.77 -24.53
C GLU A 35 21.15 5.45 -23.35
N GLN A 36 21.78 6.60 -23.59
CA GLN A 36 22.42 7.44 -22.57
C GLN A 36 21.42 8.10 -21.61
N GLU A 37 20.20 8.44 -22.04
CA GLU A 37 19.16 8.93 -21.14
C GLU A 37 18.59 7.82 -20.27
N LYS A 38 18.41 6.61 -20.82
CA LYS A 38 17.97 5.45 -20.02
C LYS A 38 18.99 5.01 -18.98
N GLU A 39 20.28 5.15 -19.28
CA GLU A 39 21.35 4.89 -18.30
C GLU A 39 21.44 5.97 -17.21
N ARG A 40 21.18 7.25 -17.54
CA ARG A 40 21.08 8.32 -16.54
C ARG A 40 19.85 8.16 -15.65
N ASP A 41 18.69 7.85 -16.25
CA ASP A 41 17.44 7.59 -15.51
C ASP A 41 17.61 6.41 -14.55
N LYS A 42 18.31 5.34 -14.95
CA LYS A 42 18.68 4.22 -14.07
C LYS A 42 19.62 4.63 -12.92
N LYS A 43 20.47 5.63 -13.13
CA LYS A 43 21.47 6.08 -12.15
C LYS A 43 20.87 6.96 -11.05
N ASP A 44 19.70 7.55 -11.32
CA ASP A 44 18.95 8.36 -10.36
C ASP A 44 17.88 7.56 -9.59
N GLU A 45 17.67 6.29 -9.92
CA GLU A 45 16.77 5.42 -9.18
C GLU A 45 17.28 5.13 -7.76
N TYR A 46 16.35 5.07 -6.81
CA TYR A 46 16.67 4.74 -5.42
C TYR A 46 15.58 3.95 -4.73
N ILE A 47 15.99 3.28 -3.65
CA ILE A 47 15.14 2.51 -2.75
C ILE A 47 14.89 3.36 -1.51
N ALA A 48 13.63 3.56 -1.14
CA ALA A 48 13.25 4.15 0.12
C ALA A 48 13.07 3.05 1.18
N VAL A 49 13.71 3.20 2.34
CA VAL A 49 13.56 2.30 3.50
C VAL A 49 12.96 3.08 4.65
N PHE A 50 11.84 2.61 5.18
CA PHE A 50 11.28 3.21 6.40
C PHE A 50 12.04 2.73 7.63
N SER A 51 12.67 3.67 8.32
CA SER A 51 13.24 3.49 9.65
C SER A 51 12.19 3.78 10.72
N ARG A 52 12.41 3.21 11.90
CA ARG A 52 11.56 3.33 13.10
C ARG A 52 12.47 3.46 14.30
N SER A 53 12.05 4.21 15.32
CA SER A 53 12.83 4.37 16.57
C SER A 53 12.11 3.87 17.83
N THR A 54 10.83 3.50 17.71
CA THR A 54 9.97 3.17 18.86
C THR A 54 9.52 1.71 18.92
N THR A 55 8.96 1.18 17.83
CA THR A 55 8.36 -0.16 17.77
C THR A 55 8.54 -0.75 16.39
N ARG A 56 8.63 -2.09 16.29
CA ARG A 56 8.83 -2.82 15.02
C ARG A 56 10.14 -2.42 14.35
N LEU A 57 11.20 -2.38 15.12
CA LEU A 57 12.53 -2.02 14.66
C LEU A 57 13.08 -3.12 13.74
N ILE A 58 13.81 -2.71 12.70
CA ILE A 58 14.73 -3.57 11.97
C ILE A 58 16.07 -3.48 12.71
N LEU A 59 16.44 -4.53 13.43
CA LEU A 59 17.60 -4.48 14.35
C LEU A 59 18.95 -4.35 13.62
N ASN A 60 19.03 -4.89 12.41
CA ASN A 60 20.19 -4.80 11.52
C ASN A 60 19.91 -3.90 10.30
N GLU A 61 19.27 -2.74 10.51
CA GLU A 61 18.87 -1.82 9.43
C GLU A 61 20.05 -1.42 8.52
N ALA A 62 21.23 -1.15 9.09
CA ALA A 62 22.42 -0.80 8.31
C ALA A 62 22.86 -1.94 7.37
N GLU A 63 22.76 -3.19 7.82
CA GLU A 63 23.09 -4.37 7.00
C GLU A 63 22.08 -4.52 5.86
N LEU A 64 20.78 -4.35 6.16
CA LEU A 64 19.71 -4.36 5.16
C LEU A 64 19.92 -3.28 4.09
N ILE A 65 20.25 -2.05 4.51
CA ILE A 65 20.53 -0.93 3.60
C ILE A 65 21.71 -1.26 2.68
N MET A 66 22.82 -1.76 3.22
CA MET A 66 23.98 -2.15 2.43
C MET A 66 23.66 -3.28 1.45
N ALA A 67 22.93 -4.30 1.90
CA ALA A 67 22.52 -5.42 1.07
C ALA A 67 21.64 -4.98 -0.10
N LEU A 68 20.65 -4.12 0.15
CA LEU A 68 19.80 -3.54 -0.89
C LEU A 68 20.60 -2.71 -1.89
N ALA A 69 21.50 -1.85 -1.40
CA ALA A 69 22.33 -1.01 -2.26
C ALA A 69 23.24 -1.84 -3.18
N GLN A 70 23.85 -2.90 -2.63
CA GLN A 70 24.73 -3.80 -3.38
C GLN A 70 23.96 -4.67 -4.38
N GLU A 71 22.83 -5.23 -3.98
CA GLU A 71 22.04 -6.12 -4.83
C GLU A 71 21.48 -5.38 -6.06
N PHE A 72 20.92 -4.19 -5.85
CA PHE A 72 20.25 -3.45 -6.93
C PHE A 72 21.14 -2.40 -7.60
N GLN A 73 22.34 -2.13 -7.08
CA GLN A 73 23.20 -1.04 -7.53
C GLN A 73 22.48 0.31 -7.52
N MET A 74 21.59 0.50 -6.53
CA MET A 74 20.78 1.70 -6.35
C MET A 74 21.17 2.40 -5.06
N ARG A 75 21.01 3.72 -5.03
CA ARG A 75 21.09 4.46 -3.77
C ARG A 75 19.94 4.02 -2.87
N VAL A 76 20.20 3.93 -1.56
CA VAL A 76 19.18 3.66 -0.55
C VAL A 76 19.01 4.90 0.32
N VAL A 77 17.75 5.30 0.54
CA VAL A 77 17.37 6.49 1.30
C VAL A 77 16.48 6.07 2.46
N THR A 78 16.85 6.46 3.68
CA THR A 78 16.01 6.21 4.86
C THR A 78 15.00 7.33 5.04
N VAL A 79 13.78 6.95 5.43
CA VAL A 79 12.70 7.86 5.80
C VAL A 79 12.13 7.45 7.15
N SER A 80 11.75 8.41 7.99
CA SER A 80 11.28 8.16 9.36
C SER A 80 10.14 9.13 9.70
N LEU A 81 9.02 8.60 10.17
CA LEU A 81 7.89 9.44 10.61
C LEU A 81 8.20 10.17 11.91
N GLU A 82 9.12 9.63 12.69
CA GLU A 82 9.58 10.21 13.96
C GLU A 82 10.55 11.38 13.76
N GLU A 83 11.26 11.42 12.64
CA GLU A 83 12.32 12.41 12.39
C GLU A 83 11.98 13.42 11.28
N GLN A 84 11.15 13.03 10.31
CA GLN A 84 10.87 13.81 9.11
C GLN A 84 9.41 14.23 9.03
N SER A 85 9.17 15.39 8.41
CA SER A 85 7.80 15.82 8.13
C SER A 85 7.14 14.93 7.09
N PHE A 86 5.81 14.77 7.17
CA PHE A 86 5.07 13.98 6.18
C PHE A 86 5.29 14.47 4.73
N PRO A 87 5.25 15.78 4.39
CA PRO A 87 5.60 16.25 3.05
C PRO A 87 7.01 15.86 2.60
N SER A 88 8.01 15.92 3.48
CA SER A 88 9.38 15.50 3.16
C SER A 88 9.46 14.01 2.83
N ILE A 89 8.74 13.18 3.58
CA ILE A 89 8.64 11.74 3.31
C ILE A 89 7.96 11.48 1.97
N ILE A 90 6.85 12.17 1.68
CA ILE A 90 6.15 12.03 0.39
C ILE A 90 7.01 12.49 -0.77
N GLN A 91 7.83 13.54 -0.61
CA GLN A 91 8.77 13.99 -1.63
C GLN A 91 9.76 12.87 -2.01
N VAL A 92 10.27 12.12 -1.02
CA VAL A 92 11.15 10.97 -1.25
C VAL A 92 10.37 9.80 -1.85
N ILE A 93 9.23 9.41 -1.26
CA ILE A 93 8.49 8.23 -1.72
C ILE A 93 7.94 8.42 -3.14
N SER A 94 7.50 9.62 -3.50
CA SER A 94 6.90 9.89 -4.81
C SER A 94 7.82 9.67 -6.02
N ALA A 95 9.14 9.58 -5.79
CA ALA A 95 10.16 9.34 -6.80
C ALA A 95 10.99 8.07 -6.56
N ALA A 96 10.65 7.24 -5.55
CA ALA A 96 11.37 6.00 -5.26
C ALA A 96 10.94 4.86 -6.20
N SER A 97 11.88 4.05 -6.68
CA SER A 97 11.60 2.84 -7.48
C SER A 97 11.13 1.67 -6.62
N MET A 98 11.49 1.67 -5.34
CA MET A 98 11.12 0.64 -4.37
C MET A 98 10.92 1.26 -2.99
N LEU A 99 9.92 0.77 -2.26
CA LEU A 99 9.67 1.10 -0.86
C LEU A 99 9.76 -0.17 -0.02
N VAL A 100 10.66 -0.19 0.96
CA VAL A 100 10.87 -1.31 1.88
C VAL A 100 10.45 -0.89 3.28
N SER A 101 9.61 -1.68 3.95
CA SER A 101 9.18 -1.37 5.31
C SER A 101 8.66 -2.57 6.08
N MET A 102 8.88 -2.57 7.40
CA MET A 102 8.08 -3.40 8.32
C MET A 102 6.59 -3.06 8.20
N HIS A 103 5.75 -4.09 8.29
CA HIS A 103 4.30 -3.97 8.28
C HIS A 103 3.83 -2.91 9.27
N GLY A 104 3.11 -1.89 8.78
CA GLY A 104 2.55 -0.84 9.62
C GLY A 104 1.87 0.25 8.82
N ALA A 105 1.12 1.12 9.52
CA ALA A 105 0.28 2.16 8.91
C ALA A 105 1.02 3.03 7.87
N GLN A 106 2.33 3.26 8.07
CA GLN A 106 3.16 4.06 7.18
C GLN A 106 3.24 3.55 5.73
N LEU A 107 3.04 2.25 5.51
CA LEU A 107 3.01 1.67 4.17
C LEU A 107 1.84 2.19 3.31
N ILE A 108 0.85 2.88 3.90
CA ILE A 108 -0.17 3.60 3.11
C ILE A 108 0.45 4.63 2.16
N THR A 109 1.63 5.17 2.50
CA THR A 109 2.38 6.09 1.65
C THR A 109 2.81 5.46 0.31
N SER A 110 2.76 4.13 0.18
CA SER A 110 2.95 3.46 -1.11
C SER A 110 2.00 3.96 -2.20
N MET A 111 0.84 4.55 -1.86
CA MET A 111 -0.05 5.16 -2.84
C MET A 111 0.57 6.32 -3.64
N PHE A 112 1.64 6.94 -3.12
CA PHE A 112 2.37 8.02 -3.78
C PHE A 112 3.46 7.53 -4.73
N LEU A 113 3.83 6.25 -4.68
CA LEU A 113 4.89 5.69 -5.51
C LEU A 113 4.62 5.84 -7.02
N PRO A 114 5.67 5.95 -7.86
CA PRO A 114 5.56 5.85 -9.31
C PRO A 114 4.84 4.58 -9.73
N ARG A 115 4.21 4.62 -10.92
CA ARG A 115 3.79 3.38 -11.58
C ARG A 115 5.05 2.54 -11.86
N GLY A 116 4.96 1.25 -11.59
CA GLY A 116 6.05 0.30 -11.78
C GLY A 116 7.01 0.24 -10.60
N ALA A 117 6.80 1.06 -9.57
CA ALA A 117 7.53 0.92 -8.33
C ALA A 117 7.15 -0.38 -7.61
N THR A 118 8.02 -0.81 -6.70
CA THR A 118 7.85 -2.04 -5.93
C THR A 118 7.63 -1.72 -4.46
N VAL A 119 6.64 -2.34 -3.83
CA VAL A 119 6.43 -2.32 -2.38
C VAL A 119 6.93 -3.63 -1.82
N VAL A 120 7.88 -3.56 -0.90
CA VAL A 120 8.44 -4.70 -0.17
C VAL A 120 8.03 -4.59 1.28
N GLU A 121 7.15 -5.48 1.70
CA GLU A 121 6.56 -5.49 3.03
C GLU A 121 7.18 -6.60 3.89
N LEU A 122 7.73 -6.23 5.04
CA LEU A 122 8.35 -7.17 5.99
C LEU A 122 7.39 -7.48 7.14
N PHE A 123 7.20 -8.75 7.45
CA PHE A 123 6.34 -9.21 8.53
C PHE A 123 7.19 -9.81 9.68
N PRO A 124 6.89 -9.46 10.94
CA PRO A 124 7.49 -10.11 12.11
C PRO A 124 7.17 -11.61 12.17
N PHE A 125 7.82 -12.30 13.10
CA PHE A 125 7.57 -13.71 13.37
C PHE A 125 6.12 -13.95 13.80
N ALA A 126 5.59 -15.14 13.50
CA ALA A 126 4.20 -15.54 13.74
C ALA A 126 3.09 -14.69 13.06
N VAL A 127 3.43 -13.62 12.34
CA VAL A 127 2.45 -12.83 11.59
C VAL A 127 2.29 -13.37 10.17
N ASN A 128 1.08 -13.78 9.80
CA ASN A 128 0.78 -14.37 8.51
C ASN A 128 0.46 -13.30 7.44
N PRO A 129 1.29 -13.13 6.39
CA PRO A 129 1.10 -12.11 5.34
C PRO A 129 -0.22 -12.24 4.57
N GLU A 130 -0.79 -13.44 4.47
CA GLU A 130 -2.05 -13.68 3.75
C GLU A 130 -3.29 -13.26 4.54
N GLN A 131 -3.15 -12.97 5.85
CA GLN A 131 -4.25 -12.52 6.70
C GLN A 131 -4.27 -11.00 6.89
N TYR A 132 -3.15 -10.30 6.65
CA TYR A 132 -3.01 -8.86 6.84
C TYR A 132 -2.57 -8.21 5.53
N THR A 133 -3.51 -8.10 4.60
CA THR A 133 -3.24 -7.76 3.19
C THR A 133 -3.68 -6.37 2.74
N PRO A 134 -3.79 -5.31 3.57
CA PRO A 134 -4.27 -4.00 3.08
C PRO A 134 -3.36 -3.43 1.99
N TYR A 135 -2.04 -3.62 2.06
CA TYR A 135 -1.10 -3.10 1.08
C TYR A 135 -0.96 -4.00 -0.16
N LYS A 136 -1.05 -5.32 0.00
CA LYS A 136 -1.27 -6.25 -1.13
C LYS A 136 -2.55 -5.88 -1.89
N THR A 137 -3.63 -5.58 -1.18
CA THR A 137 -4.89 -5.12 -1.78
C THR A 137 -4.70 -3.80 -2.52
N LEU A 138 -4.10 -2.79 -1.87
CA LEU A 138 -3.82 -1.49 -2.47
C LEU A 138 -3.05 -1.65 -3.79
N THR A 139 -1.90 -2.32 -3.75
CA THR A 139 -1.00 -2.49 -4.91
C THR A 139 -1.64 -3.25 -6.07
N THR A 140 -2.56 -4.18 -5.78
CA THR A 140 -3.27 -4.99 -6.79
C THR A 140 -4.54 -4.36 -7.34
N LEU A 141 -4.97 -3.19 -6.83
CA LEU A 141 -6.12 -2.49 -7.41
C LEU A 141 -5.84 -2.13 -8.88
N PRO A 142 -6.79 -2.37 -9.81
CA PRO A 142 -6.62 -2.02 -11.22
C PRO A 142 -6.27 -0.53 -11.39
N GLY A 143 -5.16 -0.23 -12.09
CA GLY A 143 -4.66 1.12 -12.30
C GLY A 143 -3.71 1.66 -11.22
N MET A 144 -3.47 0.91 -10.13
CA MET A 144 -2.37 1.24 -9.21
C MET A 144 -1.03 0.93 -9.84
N ASP A 145 -0.90 -0.13 -10.64
CA ASP A 145 0.33 -0.45 -11.37
C ASP A 145 1.56 -0.49 -10.45
N LEU A 146 1.42 -1.08 -9.27
CA LEU A 146 2.52 -1.31 -8.33
C LEU A 146 2.83 -2.81 -8.28
N HIS A 147 4.10 -3.13 -8.06
CA HIS A 147 4.51 -4.50 -7.78
C HIS A 147 4.57 -4.73 -6.26
N TYR A 148 4.15 -5.89 -5.79
CA TYR A 148 4.10 -6.21 -4.37
C TYR A 148 4.89 -7.48 -4.06
N ILE A 149 5.76 -7.37 -3.07
CA ILE A 149 6.58 -8.46 -2.55
C ILE A 149 6.45 -8.41 -1.02
N PHE A 150 6.36 -9.57 -0.39
CA PHE A 150 6.42 -9.66 1.07
C PHE A 150 7.54 -10.60 1.50
N TRP A 151 8.16 -10.29 2.62
CA TRP A 151 9.06 -11.18 3.35
C TRP A 151 8.52 -11.38 4.76
N ARG A 152 8.62 -12.59 5.31
CA ARG A 152 8.20 -12.91 6.67
C ARG A 152 9.39 -13.45 7.43
N ASN A 153 9.62 -12.96 8.65
CA ASN A 153 10.56 -13.60 9.54
C ASN A 153 10.03 -14.99 9.94
N SER A 154 10.73 -16.04 9.50
CA SER A 154 10.42 -17.43 9.86
C SER A 154 11.21 -17.94 11.07
N LYS A 155 12.16 -17.14 11.58
CA LYS A 155 13.10 -17.51 12.65
C LYS A 155 12.72 -16.83 13.96
N GLU A 156 12.35 -17.61 14.96
CA GLU A 156 11.99 -17.07 16.27
C GLU A 156 13.20 -16.42 16.94
N GLU A 157 14.39 -16.98 16.77
CA GLU A 157 15.66 -16.45 17.28
C GLU A 157 16.00 -15.05 16.75
N ASN A 158 15.41 -14.66 15.62
CA ASN A 158 15.55 -13.33 15.01
C ASN A 158 14.51 -12.32 15.54
N THR A 159 13.87 -12.62 16.66
CA THR A 159 12.74 -11.84 17.19
C THR A 159 13.06 -11.29 18.57
N VAL A 160 12.83 -10.00 18.79
CA VAL A 160 12.90 -9.38 20.12
C VAL A 160 11.50 -8.93 20.53
N THR A 161 11.00 -9.51 21.62
CA THR A 161 9.67 -9.23 22.18
C THR A 161 9.75 -8.31 23.40
N HIS A 162 8.65 -7.62 23.71
CA HIS A 162 8.62 -6.60 24.76
C HIS A 162 7.41 -6.76 25.70
N PRO A 163 7.32 -7.86 26.46
CA PRO A 163 6.12 -8.19 27.25
C PRO A 163 5.78 -7.17 28.35
N GLY A 164 6.76 -6.35 28.77
CA GLY A 164 6.59 -5.31 29.78
C GLY A 164 6.15 -3.93 29.26
N ARG A 165 5.98 -3.74 27.94
CA ARG A 165 5.44 -2.49 27.38
C ARG A 165 3.96 -2.28 27.76
N SER A 166 3.39 -1.13 27.40
CA SER A 166 1.94 -0.96 27.50
C SER A 166 1.21 -1.92 26.56
N TRP A 167 -0.05 -2.23 26.86
CA TRP A 167 -0.85 -3.15 26.04
C TRP A 167 -1.03 -2.63 24.60
N GLU A 168 -1.09 -1.31 24.39
CA GLU A 168 -1.17 -0.71 23.04
C GLU A 168 0.09 -0.96 22.19
N GLN A 169 1.21 -1.29 22.83
CA GLN A 169 2.51 -1.58 22.22
C GLN A 169 2.89 -3.06 22.34
N GLY A 170 1.91 -3.94 22.55
CA GLY A 170 2.11 -5.39 22.56
C GLY A 170 2.57 -5.97 23.90
N GLY A 171 2.59 -5.19 24.98
CA GLY A 171 2.88 -5.73 26.30
C GLY A 171 1.76 -6.62 26.83
N ILE A 172 2.14 -7.73 27.46
CA ILE A 172 1.22 -8.78 27.96
C ILE A 172 1.25 -8.93 29.48
N ALA A 173 2.07 -8.14 30.20
CA ALA A 173 2.21 -8.22 31.65
C ALA A 173 0.88 -8.03 32.44
N HIS A 174 -0.12 -7.41 31.81
CA HIS A 174 -1.45 -7.19 32.37
C HIS A 174 -2.39 -8.41 32.28
N LEU A 175 -1.99 -9.47 31.57
CA LEU A 175 -2.78 -10.69 31.39
C LEU A 175 -2.46 -11.72 32.47
N GLU A 176 -3.34 -12.71 32.65
CA GLU A 176 -3.07 -13.87 33.50
C GLU A 176 -1.86 -14.67 32.99
N LYS A 177 -1.13 -15.31 33.92
CA LYS A 177 0.12 -16.01 33.59
C LYS A 177 -0.06 -17.09 32.53
N ASP A 178 -1.15 -17.85 32.59
CA ASP A 178 -1.43 -18.91 31.62
C ASP A 178 -1.63 -18.35 30.21
N GLU A 179 -2.29 -17.20 30.09
CA GLU A 179 -2.47 -16.51 28.81
C GLU A 179 -1.15 -15.93 28.29
N GLN A 180 -0.31 -15.39 29.17
CA GLN A 180 1.03 -14.95 28.79
C GLN A 180 1.86 -16.11 28.24
N GLN A 181 1.86 -17.28 28.90
CA GLN A 181 2.58 -18.47 28.43
C GLN A 181 2.04 -18.97 27.09
N ARG A 182 0.71 -18.98 26.92
CA ARG A 182 0.07 -19.34 25.65
C ARG A 182 0.51 -18.43 24.51
N ILE A 183 0.52 -17.12 24.74
CA ILE A 183 0.94 -16.12 23.75
C ILE A 183 2.43 -16.28 23.43
N LEU A 184 3.29 -16.46 24.44
CA LEU A 184 4.74 -16.65 24.26
C LEU A 184 5.05 -17.89 23.42
N ALA A 185 4.32 -18.99 23.63
CA ALA A 185 4.52 -20.24 22.90
C ALA A 185 3.92 -20.24 21.48
N SER A 186 3.19 -19.21 21.06
CA SER A 186 2.50 -19.23 19.78
C SER A 186 3.42 -19.01 18.57
N THR A 187 3.24 -19.77 17.50
CA THR A 187 4.06 -19.64 16.28
C THR A 187 3.30 -19.09 15.08
N ASP A 188 1.99 -18.87 15.22
CA ASP A 188 1.14 -18.19 14.24
C ASP A 188 -0.02 -17.52 14.97
N VAL A 189 -0.36 -16.29 14.57
CA VAL A 189 -1.51 -15.56 15.13
C VAL A 189 -2.80 -16.03 14.45
N PRO A 190 -3.77 -16.60 15.19
CA PRO A 190 -5.05 -16.98 14.61
C PRO A 190 -5.84 -15.78 14.08
N ARG A 191 -6.78 -16.05 13.18
CA ARG A 191 -7.74 -15.03 12.73
C ARG A 191 -8.49 -14.46 13.93
N HIS A 192 -8.55 -13.15 13.99
CA HIS A 192 -9.16 -12.41 15.09
C HIS A 192 -9.83 -11.15 14.56
N LEU A 193 -10.73 -10.57 15.35
CA LEU A 193 -11.25 -9.24 15.08
C LEU A 193 -10.21 -8.20 15.43
N CYS A 194 -9.93 -7.30 14.50
CA CYS A 194 -8.80 -6.37 14.61
C CYS A 194 -8.77 -5.59 15.93
N CYS A 195 -7.51 -5.32 16.26
CA CYS A 195 -6.97 -4.10 16.85
C CYS A 195 -6.80 -4.15 18.37
N ARG A 196 -7.41 -5.12 19.05
CA ARG A 196 -7.29 -5.27 20.51
C ARG A 196 -6.97 -6.68 20.97
N ASN A 197 -6.71 -7.60 20.04
CA ASN A 197 -6.29 -8.96 20.38
C ASN A 197 -4.86 -8.92 20.96
N PRO A 198 -4.63 -9.37 22.21
CA PRO A 198 -3.32 -9.26 22.84
C PRO A 198 -2.21 -10.08 22.16
N GLU A 199 -2.53 -11.26 21.64
CA GLU A 199 -1.58 -12.10 20.91
C GLU A 199 -1.11 -11.43 19.62
N TRP A 200 -2.05 -10.86 18.86
CA TRP A 200 -1.76 -10.04 17.69
C TRP A 200 -0.85 -8.86 18.03
N LEU A 201 -1.20 -8.08 19.05
CA LEU A 201 -0.40 -6.92 19.45
C LEU A 201 1.00 -7.36 19.89
N PHE A 202 1.11 -8.46 20.64
CA PHE A 202 2.39 -9.03 21.05
C PHE A 202 3.25 -9.44 19.86
N ARG A 203 2.67 -10.10 18.83
CA ARG A 203 3.40 -10.56 17.64
C ARG A 203 3.72 -9.44 16.65
N ILE A 204 2.81 -8.49 16.44
CA ILE A 204 3.02 -7.42 15.46
C ILE A 204 4.00 -6.35 15.94
N TYR A 205 4.13 -6.11 17.26
CA TYR A 205 5.02 -5.07 17.80
C TYR A 205 6.44 -5.56 18.13
N GLN A 206 6.79 -6.77 17.71
CA GLN A 206 8.13 -7.32 17.87
C GLN A 206 9.13 -6.57 17.00
N ASP A 207 10.36 -6.44 17.50
CA ASP A 207 11.49 -6.02 16.69
C ASP A 207 12.10 -7.24 16.01
N THR A 208 12.64 -7.03 14.81
CA THR A 208 13.06 -8.12 13.91
C THR A 208 14.51 -7.94 13.47
N LEU A 209 15.30 -8.98 13.63
CA LEU A 209 16.58 -9.14 12.95
C LEU A 209 16.31 -9.76 11.57
N VAL A 210 16.51 -9.00 10.49
CA VAL A 210 16.19 -9.49 9.14
C VAL A 210 17.28 -10.47 8.71
N ASP A 211 16.88 -11.67 8.32
CA ASP A 211 17.78 -12.64 7.68
C ASP A 211 18.06 -12.16 6.25
N ILE A 212 19.19 -11.49 6.06
CA ILE A 212 19.54 -10.85 4.78
C ILE A 212 19.56 -11.84 3.60
N PRO A 213 20.15 -13.06 3.72
CA PRO A 213 20.13 -14.02 2.61
C PRO A 213 18.70 -14.42 2.21
N SER A 214 17.86 -14.79 3.17
CA SER A 214 16.45 -15.13 2.92
C SER A 214 15.67 -13.95 2.34
N PHE A 215 15.91 -12.74 2.85
CA PHE A 215 15.29 -11.53 2.36
C PHE A 215 15.64 -11.25 0.89
N LEU A 216 16.92 -11.33 0.53
CA LEU A 216 17.37 -11.09 -0.84
C LEU A 216 16.87 -12.16 -1.81
N GLU A 217 16.79 -13.42 -1.38
CA GLU A 217 16.23 -14.52 -2.18
C GLU A 217 14.77 -14.23 -2.55
N VAL A 218 13.93 -13.92 -1.56
CA VAL A 218 12.52 -13.56 -1.78
C VAL A 218 12.39 -12.33 -2.68
N LEU A 219 13.27 -11.34 -2.50
CA LEU A 219 13.22 -10.12 -3.29
C LEU A 219 13.63 -10.37 -4.75
N LYS A 220 14.65 -11.20 -5.01
CA LYS A 220 15.04 -11.62 -6.36
C LYS A 220 13.91 -12.34 -7.07
N ASP A 221 13.33 -13.34 -6.42
CA ASP A 221 12.23 -14.12 -6.97
C ASP A 221 11.01 -13.24 -7.25
N GLY A 222 10.67 -12.38 -6.28
CA GLY A 222 9.61 -11.40 -6.43
C GLY A 222 9.86 -10.48 -7.63
N MET A 223 11.07 -9.97 -7.81
CA MET A 223 11.42 -9.09 -8.93
C MET A 223 11.36 -9.80 -10.30
N ASN A 224 11.65 -11.10 -10.36
CA ASN A 224 11.49 -11.89 -11.60
C ASN A 224 10.03 -11.99 -12.07
N THR A 225 9.08 -11.89 -11.15
CA THR A 225 7.63 -11.91 -11.47
C THR A 225 7.04 -10.54 -11.79
N LYS A 226 7.86 -9.47 -11.74
CA LYS A 226 7.40 -8.10 -11.96
C LYS A 226 6.84 -7.92 -13.37
N PRO A 227 5.56 -7.59 -13.54
CA PRO A 227 4.95 -7.46 -14.86
C PRO A 227 5.56 -6.29 -15.62
N SER A 228 5.81 -6.47 -16.92
CA SER A 228 6.19 -5.37 -17.81
C SER A 228 5.04 -4.37 -17.90
N LEU A 229 5.25 -3.14 -17.44
CA LEU A 229 4.25 -2.10 -17.62
C LEU A 229 4.06 -1.80 -19.10
N LYS A 230 2.88 -2.10 -19.63
CA LYS A 230 2.44 -1.50 -20.89
C LYS A 230 2.15 -0.02 -20.62
N LYS A 231 2.51 0.86 -21.56
CA LYS A 231 2.16 2.28 -21.52
C LYS A 231 0.63 2.41 -21.57
N THR A 232 -0.03 2.30 -20.43
CA THR A 232 -1.47 2.50 -20.34
C THR A 232 -1.70 3.99 -20.18
N LYS A 233 -2.45 4.58 -21.10
CA LYS A 233 -2.86 5.99 -21.02
C LYS A 233 -3.49 6.24 -19.66
N ILE A 234 -3.07 7.32 -19.01
CA ILE A 234 -3.62 7.74 -17.72
C ILE A 234 -5.10 8.04 -17.93
N ALA A 235 -5.99 7.17 -17.45
CA ALA A 235 -7.40 7.51 -17.33
C ALA A 235 -7.50 8.53 -16.19
N SER A 236 -7.47 9.82 -16.53
CA SER A 236 -7.68 10.92 -15.59
C SER A 236 -9.15 11.10 -15.21
N THR A 237 -10.03 10.29 -15.79
CA THR A 237 -11.48 10.45 -15.66
C THR A 237 -11.96 9.78 -14.39
N VAL A 238 -12.20 10.60 -13.36
CA VAL A 238 -12.94 10.17 -12.18
C VAL A 238 -14.42 10.05 -12.55
N HIS A 239 -15.01 8.89 -12.31
CA HIS A 239 -16.42 8.64 -12.62
C HIS A 239 -17.36 9.09 -11.49
N PRO A 240 -18.63 9.39 -11.80
CA PRO A 240 -19.65 9.54 -10.78
C PRO A 240 -19.71 8.29 -9.89
N GLY A 241 -19.93 8.49 -8.61
CA GLY A 241 -20.07 7.41 -7.65
C GLY A 241 -21.24 6.49 -8.02
N ARG A 242 -21.21 5.27 -7.50
CA ARG A 242 -22.28 4.30 -7.74
C ARG A 242 -23.63 4.89 -7.34
N VAL A 243 -24.60 4.76 -8.24
CA VAL A 243 -26.01 5.09 -7.99
C VAL A 243 -26.52 4.31 -6.77
N ARG A 244 -27.22 5.00 -5.87
CA ARG A 244 -27.84 4.43 -4.66
C ARG A 244 -29.33 4.73 -4.65
N GLU A 245 -30.06 3.98 -3.84
CA GLU A 245 -31.51 4.17 -3.64
C GLU A 245 -32.27 4.18 -4.98
N ALA A 246 -31.97 3.19 -5.84
CA ALA A 246 -32.66 3.05 -7.11
C ALA A 246 -34.10 2.58 -6.86
N HIS A 247 -35.07 3.36 -7.34
CA HIS A 247 -36.49 3.06 -7.29
C HIS A 247 -36.99 2.78 -8.71
N CYS A 248 -37.83 1.77 -8.83
CA CYS A 248 -38.45 1.37 -10.07
C CYS A 248 -39.95 1.25 -9.82
N GLN A 249 -40.75 2.00 -10.57
CA GLN A 249 -42.21 1.97 -10.47
C GLN A 249 -42.82 1.76 -11.84
N THR A 250 -43.67 0.74 -11.93
CA THR A 250 -44.49 0.45 -13.11
C THR A 250 -45.91 0.94 -12.87
N SER A 251 -46.47 1.66 -13.83
CA SER A 251 -47.89 2.02 -13.84
C SER A 251 -48.48 1.75 -15.21
N VAL A 252 -49.68 1.18 -15.24
CA VAL A 252 -50.44 0.98 -16.47
C VAL A 252 -51.42 2.15 -16.59
N GLN A 253 -51.24 2.99 -17.60
CA GLN A 253 -52.06 4.19 -17.77
C GLN A 253 -53.27 3.94 -18.65
N THR A 254 -53.14 3.05 -19.65
CA THR A 254 -54.24 2.59 -20.51
C THR A 254 -54.00 1.12 -20.89
N PRO A 255 -54.97 0.40 -21.49
CA PRO A 255 -54.78 -0.98 -21.95
C PRO A 255 -53.60 -1.17 -22.92
N ASN A 256 -53.15 -0.10 -23.58
CA ASN A 256 -52.06 -0.12 -24.55
C ASN A 256 -50.82 0.67 -24.11
N GLU A 257 -50.77 1.20 -22.88
CA GLU A 257 -49.69 2.07 -22.43
C GLU A 257 -49.25 1.74 -21.01
N ALA A 258 -48.03 1.23 -20.90
CA ALA A 258 -47.34 0.99 -19.64
C ALA A 258 -46.19 1.99 -19.49
N LYS A 259 -46.09 2.60 -18.31
CA LYS A 259 -45.04 3.54 -17.95
C LYS A 259 -44.11 2.92 -16.91
N LEU A 260 -42.82 2.95 -17.20
CA LEU A 260 -41.74 2.65 -16.26
C LEU A 260 -41.10 3.96 -15.80
N SER A 261 -41.17 4.24 -14.50
CA SER A 261 -40.46 5.36 -13.88
C SER A 261 -39.29 4.82 -13.07
N VAL A 262 -38.07 5.23 -13.43
CA VAL A 262 -36.85 4.94 -12.69
C VAL A 262 -36.30 6.22 -12.07
N SER A 263 -35.89 6.15 -10.81
CA SER A 263 -35.28 7.27 -10.10
C SER A 263 -34.22 6.77 -9.13
N TRP A 264 -33.29 7.64 -8.75
CA TRP A 264 -32.23 7.32 -7.81
C TRP A 264 -31.64 8.55 -7.14
N GLN A 265 -30.89 8.33 -6.07
CA GLN A 265 -30.12 9.38 -5.43
C GLN A 265 -28.94 9.81 -6.33
N ILE A 266 -28.86 11.09 -6.62
CA ILE A 266 -27.75 11.67 -7.41
C ILE A 266 -26.41 11.37 -6.70
N PRO A 267 -25.40 10.84 -7.41
CA PRO A 267 -24.09 10.58 -6.81
C PRO A 267 -23.52 11.82 -6.14
N TRP A 268 -23.14 11.70 -4.86
CA TRP A 268 -22.68 12.84 -4.05
C TRP A 268 -21.46 13.56 -4.63
N ASN A 269 -20.61 12.83 -5.36
CA ASN A 269 -19.40 13.37 -5.96
C ASN A 269 -19.65 14.11 -7.27
N LEU A 270 -20.85 14.01 -7.85
CA LEU A 270 -21.16 14.55 -9.16
C LEU A 270 -20.94 16.06 -9.25
N LYS A 271 -21.28 16.79 -8.18
CA LYS A 271 -21.04 18.24 -8.08
C LYS A 271 -19.57 18.65 -8.13
N TYR A 272 -18.65 17.72 -7.87
CA TYR A 272 -17.20 17.95 -7.95
C TYR A 272 -16.61 17.51 -9.29
N LEU A 273 -17.36 16.71 -10.06
CA LEU A 273 -16.97 16.33 -11.41
C LEU A 273 -17.31 17.49 -12.33
N LYS A 274 -16.31 18.12 -12.94
CA LYS A 274 -16.47 19.20 -13.93
C LYS A 274 -16.97 18.62 -15.28
N VAL A 275 -18.14 17.99 -15.27
CA VAL A 275 -18.73 17.31 -16.43
C VAL A 275 -19.95 18.06 -16.94
N ARG A 276 -20.11 18.13 -18.27
CA ARG A 276 -21.27 18.79 -18.91
C ARG A 276 -22.48 17.86 -19.02
N GLU A 277 -22.23 16.57 -19.19
CA GLU A 277 -23.26 15.55 -19.39
C GLU A 277 -22.88 14.30 -18.58
N VAL A 278 -23.88 13.64 -17.99
CA VAL A 278 -23.73 12.39 -17.25
C VAL A 278 -24.69 11.38 -17.85
N LYS A 279 -24.14 10.26 -18.34
CA LYS A 279 -24.92 9.18 -18.92
C LYS A 279 -25.01 8.03 -17.92
N TYR A 280 -26.20 7.49 -17.75
CA TYR A 280 -26.47 6.31 -16.93
C TYR A 280 -26.94 5.18 -17.82
N GLU A 281 -26.39 3.99 -17.62
CA GLU A 281 -26.87 2.78 -18.26
C GLU A 281 -27.79 2.03 -17.29
N VAL A 282 -29.03 1.81 -17.71
CA VAL A 282 -30.06 1.14 -16.90
C VAL A 282 -30.36 -0.22 -17.52
N TRP A 283 -30.05 -1.28 -16.78
CA TRP A 283 -30.35 -2.65 -17.18
C TRP A 283 -31.70 -3.05 -16.58
N ILE A 284 -32.67 -3.34 -17.45
CA ILE A 284 -34.02 -3.79 -17.07
C ILE A 284 -34.06 -5.31 -17.32
N GLN A 285 -34.33 -6.10 -16.29
CA GLN A 285 -34.52 -7.55 -16.35
C GLN A 285 -35.95 -7.92 -16.02
#